data_AF-A0A7J6WH67-F1
#
_entry.id   AF-A0A7J6WH67-F1
#
_cell.length_a   1.000
_cell.length_b   1.000
_cell.length_c   1.000
_cell.angle_alpha   90.00
_cell.angle_beta   90.00
_cell.angle_gamma   90.00
#
_symmetry.space_group_name_H-M   'P 1'
#
loop_
_entity.id
_entity.type
_entity.pdbx_description
1 polymer ?
#
loop_
_entity_poly.entity_id
_entity_poly.type
_entity_poly.pdbx_seq_one_letter_code
_entity_poly.pdbx_strand_id
1 'polypeptide(L)'
;MGSDGCKPDSAKVYDQNTGTVKFNYNTFVPYGVWFGFNFFTIKTSCSSTSFTRDQISLAFGDAYGNQVYAKRIDDPSSRTFERCSTDTFQIYGPCMHGKICHLYLYRMGSDGWKPDSVKIYDRNTGTVKFNYNTFVPYGVWFGFNFCNSIDHNDNVNVSVA
;
A
#
# COMPACT_ATOMS: atom_id res chain seq x y z
N MET A 1 -22.63 -0.85 21.60
CA MET A 1 -21.36 -1.44 21.14
C MET A 1 -21.37 -1.37 19.62
N GLY A 2 -20.61 -0.43 19.08
CA GLY A 2 -20.79 0.11 17.73
C GLY A 2 -20.35 -0.86 16.63
N SER A 3 -21.29 -1.24 15.78
CA SER A 3 -21.05 -1.80 14.46
C SER A 3 -20.78 -0.66 13.48
N ASP A 4 -19.55 -0.16 13.46
CA ASP A 4 -19.14 0.83 12.45
C ASP A 4 -18.94 0.10 11.11
N GLY A 5 -20.08 -0.10 10.45
CA GLY A 5 -20.18 -0.71 9.13
C GLY A 5 -19.63 0.21 8.03
N CYS A 6 -18.48 -0.17 7.50
CA CYS A 6 -18.24 -0.40 6.07
C CYS A 6 -19.10 0.41 5.06
N LYS A 7 -18.66 1.61 4.62
CA LYS A 7 -19.00 2.30 3.33
C LYS A 7 -18.19 3.60 3.09
N PRO A 8 -18.00 4.16 1.86
CA PRO A 8 -18.28 3.67 0.49
C PRO A 8 -17.11 3.78 -0.56
N ASP A 9 -17.27 3.07 -1.69
CA ASP A 9 -16.91 3.29 -3.12
C ASP A 9 -15.49 3.69 -3.59
N SER A 10 -14.52 3.74 -2.70
CA SER A 10 -13.15 4.19 -3.00
C SER A 10 -12.18 3.69 -1.96
N ALA A 11 -10.93 3.41 -2.34
CA ALA A 11 -9.90 3.32 -1.31
C ALA A 11 -9.72 4.70 -0.70
N LYS A 12 -10.20 4.89 0.53
CA LYS A 12 -9.90 6.10 1.30
C LYS A 12 -8.52 5.91 1.89
N VAL A 13 -7.65 6.88 1.65
CA VAL A 13 -6.28 6.88 2.17
C VAL A 13 -6.21 7.97 3.21
N TYR A 14 -5.96 7.59 4.45
CA TYR A 14 -5.69 8.54 5.52
C TYR A 14 -4.20 8.51 5.82
N ASP A 15 -3.53 9.62 5.61
CA ASP A 15 -2.13 9.81 5.97
C ASP A 15 -2.05 10.15 7.46
N GLN A 16 -1.52 9.22 8.24
CA GLN A 16 -1.39 9.35 9.69
C GLN A 16 -0.30 10.37 10.07
N ASN A 17 0.65 10.65 9.18
CA ASN A 17 1.71 11.62 9.43
C ASN A 17 1.20 13.06 9.35
N THR A 18 0.19 13.29 8.51
CA THR A 18 -0.33 14.65 8.20
C THR A 18 -1.75 14.88 8.68
N GLY A 19 -2.49 13.82 9.02
CA GLY A 19 -3.92 13.88 9.32
C GLY A 19 -4.80 14.09 8.08
N THR A 20 -4.25 13.96 6.88
CA THR A 20 -4.95 14.24 5.62
C THR A 20 -5.73 13.02 5.13
N VAL A 21 -7.01 13.24 4.76
CA VAL A 21 -7.83 12.24 4.07
C VAL A 21 -7.78 12.49 2.57
N LYS A 22 -7.46 11.45 1.78
CA LYS A 22 -7.50 11.45 0.32
C LYS A 22 -8.52 10.43 -0.15
N PHE A 23 -9.48 10.87 -0.97
CA PHE A 23 -10.48 10.01 -1.59
C PHE A 23 -10.00 9.53 -2.95
N ASN A 24 -9.93 8.21 -3.18
CA ASN A 24 -9.64 7.67 -4.51
C ASN A 24 -10.80 6.98 -5.17
N TYR A 25 -11.43 7.69 -6.09
CA TYR A 25 -12.48 7.13 -6.93
C TYR A 25 -11.91 6.08 -7.89
N ASN A 26 -12.17 4.81 -7.57
CA ASN A 26 -12.72 3.76 -8.44
C ASN A 26 -12.26 2.36 -7.98
N THR A 27 -13.16 1.63 -7.32
CA THR A 27 -13.15 0.17 -7.25
C THR A 27 -14.60 -0.32 -7.20
N PHE A 28 -15.01 -1.13 -8.18
CA PHE A 28 -16.32 -1.80 -8.17
C PHE A 28 -16.31 -2.86 -7.07
N VAL A 29 -17.30 -2.83 -6.18
CA VAL A 29 -17.39 -3.79 -5.08
C VAL A 29 -18.70 -4.56 -5.18
N PRO A 30 -18.65 -5.90 -5.37
CA PRO A 30 -19.86 -6.71 -5.44
C PRO A 30 -20.58 -6.72 -4.09
N TYR A 31 -21.90 -6.89 -4.13
CA TYR A 31 -22.73 -7.03 -2.94
C TYR A 31 -22.26 -8.21 -2.07
N GLY A 32 -22.14 -8.00 -0.75
CA GLY A 32 -21.79 -9.04 0.23
C GLY A 32 -20.33 -9.05 0.71
N VAL A 33 -19.50 -8.10 0.28
CA VAL A 33 -18.11 -7.95 0.76
C VAL A 33 -18.07 -7.09 2.03
N TRP A 34 -17.39 -7.58 3.07
CA TRP A 34 -17.11 -6.81 4.29
C TRP A 34 -15.92 -5.87 4.04
N PHE A 35 -15.93 -4.68 4.62
CA PHE A 35 -14.86 -3.69 4.43
C PHE A 35 -14.10 -3.43 5.72
N GLY A 36 -12.83 -3.06 5.57
CA GLY A 36 -11.96 -2.76 6.70
C GLY A 36 -10.95 -1.70 6.30
N PHE A 37 -9.91 -1.59 7.11
CA PHE A 37 -8.73 -0.82 6.77
C PHE A 37 -7.48 -1.62 7.05
N ASN A 38 -6.44 -1.31 6.30
CA ASN A 38 -5.10 -1.85 6.47
C ASN A 38 -4.16 -0.70 6.81
N PHE A 39 -3.19 -0.96 7.68
CA PHE A 39 -2.14 0.02 7.97
C PHE A 39 -0.91 -0.26 7.11
N PHE A 40 -0.51 0.73 6.34
CA PHE A 40 0.69 0.73 5.51
C PHE A 40 1.77 1.53 6.20
N THR A 41 2.94 0.93 6.40
CA THR A 41 4.14 1.63 6.85
C THR A 41 5.18 1.53 5.75
N ILE A 42 5.42 2.65 5.07
CA ILE A 42 6.35 2.75 3.95
C ILE A 42 7.60 3.44 4.45
N LYS A 43 8.73 2.75 4.40
CA LYS A 43 10.04 3.31 4.72
C LYS A 43 10.74 3.72 3.44
N THR A 44 11.09 5.00 3.33
CA THR A 44 11.87 5.51 2.20
C THR A 44 13.36 5.30 2.45
N SER A 45 14.10 4.84 1.45
CA SER A 45 15.54 4.59 1.58
C SER A 45 16.31 5.90 1.79
N CYS A 46 17.38 5.85 2.59
CA CYS A 46 18.33 6.96 2.69
C CYS A 46 19.11 7.22 1.39
N SER A 47 19.14 6.22 0.51
CA SER A 47 19.67 6.35 -0.85
C SER A 47 18.64 6.82 -1.88
N SER A 48 17.42 7.17 -1.43
CA SER A 48 16.41 7.81 -2.28
C SER A 48 16.77 9.27 -2.59
N THR A 49 16.08 9.82 -3.58
CA THR A 49 15.98 11.26 -3.83
C THR A 49 15.56 12.00 -2.56
N SER A 50 16.00 13.25 -2.41
CA SER A 50 15.77 14.02 -1.18
C SER A 50 14.27 14.18 -0.89
N PHE A 51 13.50 14.54 -1.90
CA PHE A 51 12.05 14.54 -1.90
C PHE A 51 11.57 14.10 -3.29
N THR A 52 10.30 13.71 -3.39
CA THR A 52 9.67 13.37 -4.67
C THR A 52 8.33 14.09 -4.78
N ARG A 53 8.06 14.66 -5.95
CA ARG A 53 6.72 15.16 -6.33
C ARG A 53 5.99 14.16 -7.22
N ASP A 54 6.58 13.00 -7.42
CA ASP A 54 6.03 11.98 -8.29
C ASP A 54 4.73 11.44 -7.70
N GLN A 55 3.81 11.16 -8.60
CA GLN A 55 2.56 10.53 -8.27
C GLN A 55 2.83 9.08 -7.89
N ILE A 56 2.43 8.68 -6.71
CA ILE A 56 2.63 7.32 -6.21
C ILE A 56 1.26 6.71 -5.94
N SER A 57 1.03 5.54 -6.52
CA SER A 57 -0.16 4.73 -6.31
C SER A 57 0.27 3.32 -5.92
N LEU A 58 -0.60 2.59 -5.24
CA LEU A 58 -0.35 1.20 -4.89
C LEU A 58 -1.57 0.31 -5.14
N ALA A 59 -1.31 -0.96 -5.35
CA ALA A 59 -2.31 -2.00 -5.44
C ALA A 59 -1.84 -3.23 -4.66
N PHE A 60 -2.70 -3.82 -3.86
CA PHE A 60 -2.37 -4.99 -3.04
C PHE A 60 -3.57 -5.91 -2.89
N GLY A 61 -3.32 -7.16 -2.50
CA GLY A 61 -4.39 -8.13 -2.33
C GLY A 61 -3.94 -9.50 -1.86
N ASP A 62 -4.91 -10.40 -1.78
CA ASP A 62 -4.76 -11.77 -1.28
C ASP A 62 -4.92 -12.83 -2.39
N ALA A 63 -4.71 -14.09 -2.01
CA ALA A 63 -4.76 -15.23 -2.93
C ALA A 63 -6.20 -15.59 -3.36
N TYR A 64 -7.21 -14.99 -2.72
CA TYR A 64 -8.62 -15.22 -3.01
C TYR A 64 -9.19 -14.23 -4.03
N GLY A 65 -8.34 -13.35 -4.58
CA GLY A 65 -8.73 -12.37 -5.60
C GLY A 65 -9.26 -11.06 -5.02
N ASN A 66 -9.15 -10.84 -3.70
CA ASN A 66 -9.47 -9.54 -3.12
C ASN A 66 -8.32 -8.57 -3.40
N GLN A 67 -8.64 -7.44 -4.01
CA GLN A 67 -7.66 -6.42 -4.39
C GLN A 67 -8.13 -5.03 -3.98
N VAL A 68 -7.20 -4.22 -3.49
CA VAL A 68 -7.39 -2.80 -3.17
C VAL A 68 -6.44 -1.99 -4.02
N TYR A 69 -6.97 -0.93 -4.64
CA TYR A 69 -6.20 0.05 -5.38
C TYR A 69 -6.29 1.41 -4.69
N ALA A 70 -5.16 1.93 -4.24
CA ALA A 70 -5.03 3.26 -3.66
C ALA A 70 -4.21 4.15 -4.59
N LYS A 71 -4.91 5.05 -5.27
CA LYS A 71 -4.29 6.02 -6.19
C LYS A 71 -3.72 7.21 -5.42
N ARG A 72 -2.74 7.93 -5.97
CA ARG A 72 -2.23 9.22 -5.43
C ARG A 72 -2.08 9.27 -3.89
N ILE A 73 -1.37 8.30 -3.33
CA ILE A 73 -1.05 8.29 -1.90
C ILE A 73 0.01 9.34 -1.56
N ASP A 74 0.73 9.84 -2.57
CA ASP A 74 1.68 10.94 -2.46
C ASP A 74 1.03 12.25 -2.03
N ASP A 75 1.67 12.97 -1.11
CA ASP A 75 1.42 14.39 -0.84
C ASP A 75 2.76 15.14 -0.86
N PRO A 76 3.09 15.77 -1.99
CA PRO A 76 4.32 16.54 -2.11
C PRO A 76 4.37 17.76 -1.16
N SER A 77 3.21 18.29 -0.74
CA SER A 77 3.16 19.48 0.12
C SER A 77 3.55 19.18 1.56
N SER A 78 3.33 17.94 2.00
CA SER A 78 3.65 17.46 3.34
C SER A 78 5.01 16.76 3.46
N ARG A 79 5.78 16.69 2.35
CA ARG A 79 7.03 15.93 2.25
C ARG A 79 6.85 14.42 2.49
N THR A 80 5.68 13.89 2.14
CA THR A 80 5.49 12.43 2.09
C THR A 80 6.55 11.82 1.18
N PHE A 81 7.15 10.70 1.60
CA PHE A 81 8.21 10.01 0.86
C PHE A 81 9.56 10.76 0.78
N GLU A 82 9.86 11.59 1.78
CA GLU A 82 11.18 12.19 1.96
C GLU A 82 12.26 11.12 2.21
N ARG A 83 13.51 11.40 1.84
CA ARG A 83 14.61 10.46 2.11
C ARG A 83 14.72 10.12 3.59
N CYS A 84 15.04 8.86 3.88
CA CYS A 84 15.11 8.35 5.26
C CYS A 84 13.82 8.52 6.08
N SER A 85 12.67 8.82 5.46
CA SER A 85 11.40 8.96 6.18
C SER A 85 10.73 7.61 6.40
N THR A 86 9.74 7.61 7.30
CA THR A 86 8.75 6.54 7.39
C THR A 86 7.35 7.17 7.37
N ASP A 87 6.56 6.75 6.39
CA ASP A 87 5.21 7.27 6.15
C ASP A 87 4.17 6.21 6.44
N THR A 88 3.17 6.56 7.25
CA THR A 88 2.10 5.64 7.67
C THR A 88 0.76 6.05 7.10
N PHE A 89 0.08 5.11 6.46
CA PHE A 89 -1.24 5.31 5.87
C PHE A 89 -2.24 4.30 6.42
N GLN A 90 -3.47 4.72 6.60
CA GLN A 90 -4.61 3.85 6.81
C GLN A 90 -5.42 3.82 5.52
N ILE A 91 -5.47 2.66 4.88
CA ILE A 91 -6.12 2.47 3.59
C ILE A 91 -7.36 1.62 3.78
N TYR A 92 -8.52 2.20 3.50
CA TYR A 92 -9.80 1.53 3.57
C TYR A 92 -10.08 0.76 2.27
N GLY A 93 -10.70 -0.41 2.38
CA GLY A 93 -11.01 -1.27 1.24
C GLY A 93 -11.77 -2.53 1.66
N PRO A 94 -12.09 -3.43 0.73
CA PRO A 94 -12.57 -4.77 1.06
C PRO A 94 -11.65 -5.46 2.07
N CYS A 95 -12.24 -6.21 3.00
CA CYS A 95 -11.51 -7.07 3.93
C CYS A 95 -10.72 -8.12 3.16
N MET A 96 -9.49 -8.36 3.59
CA MET A 96 -8.70 -9.49 3.10
C MET A 96 -9.24 -10.77 3.74
N HIS A 97 -9.41 -11.81 2.93
CA HIS A 97 -9.82 -13.15 3.37
C HIS A 97 -8.61 -14.07 3.58
N GLY A 98 -7.48 -13.74 2.96
CA GLY A 98 -6.20 -14.42 3.13
C GLY A 98 -5.05 -13.45 3.37
N LYS A 99 -3.89 -13.99 3.77
CA LYS A 99 -2.67 -13.19 3.93
C LYS A 99 -2.37 -12.43 2.65
N ILE A 100 -2.11 -11.13 2.78
CA ILE A 100 -1.72 -10.28 1.66
C ILE A 100 -0.47 -10.86 1.01
N CYS A 101 -0.57 -11.13 -0.29
CA CYS A 101 0.39 -11.94 -1.04
C CYS A 101 1.01 -11.21 -2.22
N HIS A 102 0.40 -10.10 -2.65
CA HIS A 102 0.94 -9.27 -3.70
C HIS A 102 0.81 -7.80 -3.33
N LEU A 103 1.80 -7.02 -3.77
CA LEU A 103 1.84 -5.58 -3.62
C LEU A 103 2.58 -5.03 -4.83
N TYR A 104 1.99 -4.04 -5.48
CA TYR A 104 2.58 -3.28 -6.57
C TYR A 104 2.55 -1.80 -6.25
N LEU A 105 3.64 -1.12 -6.56
CA LEU A 105 3.81 0.32 -6.54
C LEU A 105 3.82 0.84 -7.97
N TYR A 106 3.21 2.00 -8.18
CA TYR A 106 3.18 2.68 -9.46
C TYR A 106 3.64 4.12 -9.27
N ARG A 107 4.65 4.53 -10.03
CA ARG A 107 5.23 5.88 -9.98
C ARG A 107 5.07 6.58 -11.31
N MET A 108 4.60 7.83 -11.28
CA MET A 108 4.54 8.73 -12.43
C MET A 108 5.14 10.09 -12.10
N GLY A 109 6.21 10.44 -12.80
CA GLY A 109 6.92 11.70 -12.64
C GLY A 109 8.42 11.54 -12.90
N SER A 110 9.17 12.63 -12.73
CA SER A 110 10.58 12.72 -13.10
C SER A 110 11.54 12.65 -11.92
N ASP A 111 11.07 12.87 -10.69
CA ASP A 111 11.95 13.05 -9.54
C ASP A 111 12.59 11.71 -9.11
N GLY A 112 11.88 10.60 -9.30
CA GLY A 112 12.28 9.29 -8.82
C GLY A 112 11.95 9.09 -7.35
N TRP A 113 11.86 7.82 -6.94
CA TRP A 113 11.63 7.44 -5.55
C TRP A 113 12.09 6.01 -5.31
N LYS A 114 12.77 5.79 -4.18
CA LYS A 114 13.30 4.49 -3.76
C LYS A 114 12.76 4.10 -2.37
N PRO A 115 11.70 3.29 -2.31
CA PRO A 115 11.28 2.69 -1.06
C PRO A 115 12.31 1.64 -0.59
N ASP A 116 12.58 1.62 0.71
CA ASP A 116 13.33 0.55 1.37
C ASP A 116 12.41 -0.67 1.55
N SER A 117 11.29 -0.47 2.24
CA SER A 117 10.29 -1.50 2.44
C SER A 117 8.88 -0.96 2.65
N VAL A 118 7.89 -1.79 2.35
CA VAL A 118 6.48 -1.55 2.66
C VAL A 118 6.01 -2.66 3.59
N LYS A 119 5.51 -2.28 4.76
CA LYS A 119 4.83 -3.18 5.69
C LYS A 119 3.34 -2.95 5.62
N ILE A 120 2.58 -4.02 5.57
CA ILE A 120 1.12 -3.97 5.61
C ILE A 120 0.66 -4.77 6.81
N TYR A 121 -0.10 -4.13 7.68
CA TYR A 121 -0.77 -4.78 8.80
C TYR A 121 -2.26 -4.80 8.53
N ASP A 122 -2.79 -6.01 8.48
CA ASP A 122 -4.21 -6.31 8.46
C ASP A 122 -4.59 -6.99 9.79
N ARG A 123 -5.76 -6.64 10.32
CA ARG A 123 -6.20 -7.15 11.62
C ARG A 123 -6.47 -8.67 11.58
N ASN A 124 -6.90 -9.20 10.44
CA ASN A 124 -7.32 -10.59 10.33
C ASN A 124 -6.16 -11.51 9.94
N THR A 125 -5.22 -11.01 9.14
CA THR A 125 -4.18 -11.83 8.48
C THR A 125 -2.77 -11.51 8.95
N GLY A 126 -2.61 -10.47 9.79
CA GLY A 126 -1.36 -10.09 10.43
C GLY A 126 -0.51 -9.16 9.57
N THR A 127 0.81 -9.17 9.83
CA THR A 127 1.76 -8.28 9.16
C THR A 127 2.51 -9.00 8.04
N VAL A 128 2.62 -8.36 6.89
CA VAL A 128 3.52 -8.77 5.80
C VAL A 128 4.49 -7.63 5.46
N LYS A 129 5.70 -7.98 5.02
CA LYS A 129 6.74 -7.02 4.63
C LYS A 129 7.28 -7.31 3.23
N PHE A 130 7.25 -6.30 2.38
CA PHE A 130 7.84 -6.30 1.05
C PHE A 130 9.06 -5.36 1.04
N ASN A 131 10.26 -5.88 0.76
CA ASN A 131 11.49 -5.09 0.66
C ASN A 131 11.76 -4.76 -0.81
N TYR A 132 11.72 -3.48 -1.15
CA TYR A 132 11.94 -3.00 -2.51
C TYR A 132 13.41 -2.63 -2.73
N ASN A 133 13.98 -1.82 -1.83
CA ASN A 133 15.33 -1.26 -1.87
C ASN A 133 15.87 -0.92 -3.28
N THR A 134 15.00 -0.46 -4.18
CA THR A 134 15.32 -0.11 -5.57
C THR A 134 14.41 1.01 -6.06
N PHE A 135 14.86 1.77 -7.06
CA PHE A 135 14.06 2.85 -7.61
C PHE A 135 12.83 2.29 -8.32
N VAL A 136 11.65 2.82 -7.99
CA VAL A 136 10.43 2.43 -8.69
C VAL A 136 10.51 2.94 -10.13
N PRO A 137 10.39 2.07 -11.14
CA PRO A 137 10.42 2.47 -12.55
C PRO A 137 9.25 3.40 -12.89
N TYR A 138 9.43 4.21 -13.93
CA TYR A 138 8.42 5.14 -14.40
C TYR A 138 7.33 4.40 -15.17
N GLY A 139 6.06 4.68 -14.87
CA GLY A 139 4.93 4.31 -15.71
C GLY A 139 4.60 2.82 -15.77
N VAL A 140 5.10 2.02 -14.83
CA VAL A 140 4.81 0.58 -14.75
C VAL A 140 4.46 0.16 -13.33
N TRP A 141 3.61 -0.85 -13.21
CA TRP A 141 3.30 -1.50 -11.95
C TRP A 141 4.48 -2.38 -11.53
N PHE A 142 5.17 -1.99 -10.47
CA PHE A 142 6.40 -2.63 -10.00
C PHE A 142 6.21 -3.21 -8.61
N GLY A 143 6.51 -4.48 -8.42
CA GLY A 143 6.35 -5.14 -7.14
C GLY A 143 6.32 -6.64 -7.26
N PHE A 144 5.48 -7.27 -6.44
CA PHE A 144 5.56 -8.69 -6.18
C PHE A 144 4.20 -9.38 -6.23
N ASN A 145 4.20 -10.66 -6.59
CA ASN A 145 3.05 -11.56 -6.48
C ASN A 145 3.49 -12.95 -6.03
N PHE A 146 3.13 -13.30 -4.79
CA PHE A 146 3.41 -14.58 -4.15
C PHE A 146 2.16 -15.39 -3.86
N CYS A 147 1.03 -15.05 -4.48
CA CYS A 147 -0.24 -15.71 -4.18
C CYS A 147 -0.22 -17.21 -4.53
N ASN A 148 0.72 -17.64 -5.38
CA ASN A 148 0.95 -19.04 -5.74
C ASN A 148 2.01 -19.74 -4.87
N SER A 149 2.72 -19.02 -4.02
CA SER A 149 3.88 -19.53 -3.27
C SER A 149 3.74 -19.38 -1.75
N ILE A 150 2.57 -18.98 -1.25
CA ILE A 150 2.31 -18.90 0.18
C ILE A 150 1.89 -20.28 0.68
N ASP A 151 2.90 -21.07 1.05
CA ASP A 151 2.73 -22.03 2.13
C ASP A 151 2.46 -21.26 3.43
N HIS A 152 1.46 -21.74 4.14
CA HIS A 152 0.59 -20.94 5.00
C HIS A 152 1.19 -20.49 6.36
N ASN A 153 2.51 -20.46 6.55
CA ASN A 153 3.06 -20.34 7.91
C ASN A 153 4.48 -19.75 8.08
N ASP A 154 4.84 -18.64 7.43
CA ASP A 154 6.07 -17.92 7.81
C ASP A 154 5.99 -16.40 7.72
N ASN A 155 6.81 -15.74 8.56
CA ASN A 155 7.10 -14.31 8.50
C ASN A 155 7.96 -14.03 7.25
N VAL A 156 7.32 -13.99 6.08
CA VAL A 156 8.00 -13.82 4.80
C VAL A 156 8.60 -12.42 4.71
N ASN A 157 9.93 -12.35 4.80
CA ASN A 157 10.71 -11.20 4.36
C ASN A 157 10.97 -11.35 2.87
N VAL A 158 10.18 -10.68 2.04
CA VAL A 158 10.39 -10.69 0.58
C VAL A 158 11.37 -9.58 0.20
N SER A 159 12.40 -9.84 -0.60
CA SER A 159 13.31 -8.80 -1.13
C SER A 159 13.52 -8.89 -2.64
N VAL A 160 13.66 -7.73 -3.30
CA VAL A 160 14.33 -7.62 -4.62
C VAL A 160 15.85 -7.63 -4.40
N ALA A 161 16.58 -8.38 -5.22
CA ALA A 161 18.04 -8.38 -5.28
C ALA A 161 18.59 -7.15 -6.01
#